data_AF-A0AAV4YD17-F1
#
_entry.id   AF-A0AAV4YD17-F1
#
_cell.length_a   1.000
_cell.length_b   1.000
_cell.length_c   1.000
_cell.angle_alpha   90.00
_cell.angle_beta   90.00
_cell.angle_gamma   90.00
#
_symmetry.space_group_name_H-M   'P 1'
#
loop_
_entity.id
_entity.type
_entity.pdbx_description
1 polymer ?
#
loop_
_entity_poly.entity_id
_entity_poly.type
_entity_poly.pdbx_seq_one_letter_code
_entity_poly.pdbx_strand_id
1 'polypeptide(L)'
;MSFTVSANIFDDIHRKVDIEKDIHVQYNEINEKAERLSKVDEEIKDLIDLTDDTVESCRDRFTETRVIYEKSWVAFWGQFCRIDEDESIRVEDKFQYLLLSLKSNTKARDIVESYPPSKENYSKVIEHLKSRFGRKDLLIEVYIRGLLALVNSKTNIKLSDLYDKLGSYLRALETLGVTTSNYAAMLYPVVESCLPVEILKAWDRHRLNREAKRILFLRQRRF
;
A
#
# COMPACT_ATOMS: atom_id res chain seq x y z
N MET A 1 -67.92 -54.59 -18.99
CA MET A 1 -67.31 -53.28 -18.69
C MET A 1 -66.21 -53.35 -17.62
N SER A 2 -65.44 -54.45 -17.50
CA SER A 2 -64.39 -54.61 -16.47
C SER A 2 -62.95 -54.56 -17.04
N PHE A 3 -62.75 -54.91 -18.31
CA PHE A 3 -61.40 -55.05 -18.89
C PHE A 3 -60.72 -53.75 -19.35
N THR A 4 -61.48 -52.71 -19.70
CA THR A 4 -60.93 -51.43 -20.20
C THR A 4 -60.41 -50.51 -19.09
N VAL A 5 -60.93 -50.65 -17.86
CA VAL A 5 -60.48 -49.84 -16.71
C VAL A 5 -59.11 -50.31 -16.22
N SER A 6 -58.86 -51.63 -16.17
CA SER A 6 -57.55 -52.18 -15.76
C SER A 6 -56.42 -51.90 -16.75
N ALA A 7 -56.70 -51.87 -18.06
CA ALA A 7 -55.69 -51.52 -19.07
C ALA A 7 -55.23 -50.05 -18.95
N ASN A 8 -56.18 -49.13 -18.74
CA ASN A 8 -55.86 -47.71 -18.54
C ASN A 8 -55.08 -47.44 -17.24
N ILE A 9 -55.35 -48.21 -16.17
CA ILE A 9 -54.60 -48.10 -14.91
C ILE A 9 -53.17 -48.61 -15.08
N PHE A 10 -52.98 -49.71 -15.81
CA PHE A 10 -51.65 -50.28 -16.06
C PHE A 10 -50.76 -49.35 -16.89
N ASP A 11 -51.30 -48.75 -17.96
CA ASP A 11 -50.57 -47.78 -18.78
C ASP A 11 -50.24 -46.49 -18.00
N ASP A 12 -51.14 -46.03 -17.11
CA ASP A 12 -50.87 -44.86 -16.25
C ASP A 12 -49.79 -45.16 -15.20
N ILE A 13 -49.75 -46.39 -14.66
CA ILE A 13 -48.69 -46.84 -13.74
C ILE A 13 -47.36 -46.93 -14.48
N HIS A 14 -47.32 -47.54 -15.67
CA HIS A 14 -46.08 -47.63 -16.46
C HIS A 14 -45.53 -46.26 -16.83
N ARG A 15 -46.41 -45.31 -17.22
CA ARG A 15 -46.02 -43.94 -17.54
C ARG A 15 -45.45 -43.21 -16.32
N LYS A 16 -46.03 -43.40 -15.13
CA LYS A 16 -45.51 -42.83 -13.88
C LYS A 16 -44.15 -43.41 -13.50
N VAL A 17 -43.94 -44.72 -13.67
CA VAL A 17 -42.66 -45.39 -13.44
C VAL A 17 -41.57 -44.90 -14.41
N ASP A 18 -41.92 -44.67 -15.68
CA ASP A 18 -40.97 -44.15 -16.67
C ASP A 18 -40.62 -42.67 -16.40
N ILE A 19 -41.58 -41.85 -15.97
CA ILE A 19 -41.33 -40.47 -15.53
C ILE A 19 -40.42 -40.44 -14.28
N GLU A 20 -40.65 -41.32 -13.31
CA GLU A 20 -39.83 -41.38 -12.09
C GLU A 20 -38.38 -41.79 -12.38
N LYS A 21 -38.18 -42.71 -13.34
CA LYS A 21 -36.83 -43.05 -13.83
C LYS A 21 -36.16 -41.87 -14.54
N ASP A 22 -36.89 -41.13 -15.36
CA ASP A 22 -36.35 -39.97 -16.09
C ASP A 22 -35.96 -38.83 -15.13
N ILE A 23 -36.77 -38.60 -14.10
CA ILE A 23 -36.45 -37.66 -13.01
C ILE A 23 -35.18 -38.09 -12.26
N HIS A 24 -35.02 -39.38 -11.98
CA HIS A 24 -33.83 -39.87 -11.29
C HIS A 24 -32.54 -39.70 -12.12
N VAL A 25 -32.62 -39.93 -13.44
CA VAL A 25 -31.49 -39.69 -14.36
C VAL A 25 -31.13 -38.21 -14.40
N GLN A 26 -32.11 -37.32 -14.56
CA GLN A 26 -31.86 -35.87 -14.55
C GLN A 26 -31.29 -35.38 -13.22
N TYR A 27 -31.76 -35.92 -12.09
CA TYR A 27 -31.22 -35.59 -10.78
C TYR A 27 -29.74 -35.95 -10.66
N ASN A 28 -29.35 -37.14 -11.14
CA ASN A 28 -27.96 -37.58 -11.11
C ASN A 28 -27.07 -36.72 -12.03
N GLU A 29 -27.55 -36.35 -13.22
CA GLU A 29 -26.81 -35.43 -14.11
C GLU A 29 -26.62 -34.03 -13.51
N ILE A 30 -27.64 -33.52 -12.81
CA ILE A 30 -27.55 -32.23 -12.11
C ILE A 30 -26.53 -32.32 -10.97
N ASN A 31 -26.54 -33.42 -10.22
CA ASN A 31 -25.62 -33.60 -9.10
C ASN A 31 -24.16 -33.75 -9.58
N GLU A 32 -23.93 -34.46 -10.69
CA GLU A 32 -22.61 -34.56 -11.31
C GLU A 32 -22.13 -33.19 -11.85
N LYS A 33 -23.02 -32.40 -12.46
CA LYS A 33 -22.69 -31.02 -12.87
C LYS A 33 -22.38 -30.12 -11.67
N ALA A 34 -23.09 -30.28 -10.56
CA ALA A 34 -22.85 -29.52 -9.33
C ALA A 34 -21.49 -29.86 -8.69
N GLU A 35 -21.10 -31.15 -8.66
CA GLU A 35 -19.78 -31.58 -8.20
C GLU A 35 -18.66 -31.03 -9.09
N ARG A 36 -18.85 -31.04 -10.41
CA ARG A 36 -17.90 -30.42 -11.35
C ARG A 36 -17.78 -28.92 -11.15
N LEU A 37 -18.89 -28.23 -10.90
CA LEU A 37 -18.90 -26.80 -10.62
C LEU A 37 -18.15 -26.46 -9.32
N SER A 38 -18.36 -27.27 -8.27
CA SER A 38 -17.64 -27.15 -6.99
C SER A 38 -16.12 -27.29 -7.17
N LYS A 39 -15.71 -28.27 -7.99
CA LYS A 39 -14.28 -28.46 -8.29
C LYS A 39 -13.66 -27.28 -9.05
N VAL A 40 -14.40 -26.69 -9.98
CA VAL A 40 -13.95 -25.49 -10.71
C VAL A 40 -13.87 -24.28 -9.79
N ASP A 41 -14.77 -24.14 -8.82
CA ASP A 41 -14.73 -23.05 -7.83
C ASP A 41 -13.48 -23.13 -6.93
N GLU A 42 -13.11 -24.34 -6.48
CA GLU A 42 -11.86 -24.56 -5.73
C GLU A 42 -10.62 -24.29 -6.59
N GLU A 43 -10.59 -24.72 -7.86
CA GLU A 43 -9.48 -24.40 -8.77
C GLU A 43 -9.36 -22.88 -9.04
N ILE A 44 -10.49 -22.16 -9.11
CA ILE A 44 -10.49 -20.70 -9.23
C ILE A 44 -9.97 -20.05 -7.95
N LYS A 45 -10.33 -20.54 -6.75
CA LYS A 45 -9.78 -20.03 -5.48
C LYS A 45 -8.28 -20.24 -5.40
N ASP A 46 -7.78 -21.43 -5.73
CA ASP A 46 -6.35 -21.73 -5.74
C ASP A 46 -5.60 -20.81 -6.72
N LEU A 47 -6.17 -20.54 -7.91
CA LEU A 47 -5.58 -19.60 -8.87
C LEU A 47 -5.59 -18.15 -8.36
N ILE A 48 -6.65 -17.73 -7.67
CA ILE A 48 -6.75 -16.39 -7.07
C ILE A 48 -5.68 -16.23 -5.97
N ASP A 49 -5.56 -17.20 -5.06
CA ASP A 49 -4.59 -17.16 -3.96
C ASP A 49 -3.15 -17.13 -4.49
N LEU A 50 -2.84 -17.93 -5.53
CA LEU A 50 -1.55 -17.87 -6.22
C LEU A 50 -1.27 -16.51 -6.88
N THR A 51 -2.30 -15.85 -7.42
CA THR A 51 -2.15 -14.51 -8.01
C THR A 51 -2.00 -13.42 -6.96
N ASP A 52 -2.70 -13.49 -5.83
CA ASP A 52 -2.56 -12.52 -4.74
C ASP A 52 -1.18 -12.64 -4.08
N ASP A 53 -0.70 -13.85 -3.80
CA ASP A 53 0.64 -14.07 -3.24
C ASP A 53 1.77 -13.62 -4.18
N THR A 54 1.63 -13.85 -5.49
CA THR A 54 2.63 -13.42 -6.48
C THR A 54 2.59 -11.91 -6.72
N VAL A 55 1.41 -11.30 -6.73
CA VAL A 55 1.23 -9.85 -6.86
C VAL A 55 1.73 -9.13 -5.61
N GLU A 56 1.48 -9.66 -4.41
CA GLU A 56 1.99 -9.12 -3.14
C GLU A 56 3.52 -9.27 -3.06
N SER A 57 4.09 -10.43 -3.39
CA SER A 57 5.55 -10.65 -3.45
C SER A 57 6.26 -9.77 -4.50
N CYS A 58 5.62 -9.51 -5.63
CA CYS A 58 6.14 -8.60 -6.65
C CYS A 58 6.00 -7.14 -6.21
N ARG A 59 4.87 -6.77 -5.61
CA ARG A 59 4.61 -5.42 -5.09
C ARG A 59 5.59 -5.08 -3.96
N ASP A 60 5.85 -5.99 -3.04
CA ASP A 60 6.79 -5.77 -1.94
C ASP A 60 8.22 -5.66 -2.45
N ARG A 61 8.67 -6.54 -3.36
CA ARG A 61 10.01 -6.36 -3.97
C ARG A 61 10.14 -5.06 -4.75
N PHE A 62 9.12 -4.66 -5.51
CA PHE A 62 9.15 -3.41 -6.27
C PHE A 62 9.06 -2.17 -5.38
N THR A 63 8.30 -2.22 -4.28
CA THR A 63 8.13 -1.08 -3.37
C THR A 63 9.25 -1.01 -2.35
N GLU A 64 9.68 -2.10 -1.70
CA GLU A 64 10.83 -2.10 -0.77
C GLU A 64 12.13 -1.73 -1.47
N THR A 65 12.41 -2.28 -2.66
CA THR A 65 13.60 -1.91 -3.44
C THR A 65 13.54 -0.48 -3.99
N ARG A 66 12.37 0.18 -3.99
CA ARG A 66 12.25 1.61 -4.36
C ARG A 66 12.29 2.51 -3.12
N VAL A 67 11.56 2.14 -2.07
CA VAL A 67 11.41 2.86 -0.79
C VAL A 67 12.71 2.92 0.02
N ILE A 68 13.51 1.83 0.05
CA ILE A 68 14.76 1.77 0.83
C ILE A 68 15.87 2.63 0.17
N TYR A 69 15.90 2.67 -1.18
CA TYR A 69 16.91 3.39 -1.94
C TYR A 69 16.60 4.89 -2.07
N GLU A 70 15.32 5.25 -2.07
CA GLU A 70 14.88 6.63 -2.24
C GLU A 70 14.99 7.46 -0.94
N LYS A 71 14.67 6.87 0.22
CA LYS A 71 14.91 7.52 1.52
C LYS A 71 16.40 7.74 1.82
N SER A 72 17.26 6.83 1.37
CA SER A 72 18.71 6.97 1.54
C SER A 72 19.32 8.01 0.61
N TRP A 73 18.72 8.25 -0.57
CA TRP A 73 19.16 9.31 -1.48
C TRP A 73 19.08 10.72 -0.86
N VAL A 74 17.99 11.06 -0.15
CA VAL A 74 17.86 12.39 0.48
C VAL A 74 18.97 12.63 1.51
N ALA A 75 19.24 11.64 2.36
CA ALA A 75 20.29 11.72 3.38
C ALA A 75 21.70 11.77 2.76
N PHE A 76 21.92 11.01 1.70
CA PHE A 76 23.16 11.03 0.92
C PHE A 76 23.36 12.39 0.25
N TRP A 77 22.38 12.87 -0.53
CA TRP A 77 22.49 14.11 -1.28
C TRP A 77 22.62 15.32 -0.35
N GLY A 78 21.96 15.33 0.80
CA GLY A 78 22.13 16.39 1.81
C GLY A 78 23.55 16.49 2.39
N GLN A 79 24.35 15.43 2.34
CA GLN A 79 25.76 15.44 2.73
C GLN A 79 26.66 15.73 1.53
N PHE A 80 26.37 15.10 0.39
CA PHE A 80 27.19 15.18 -0.81
C PHE A 80 27.04 16.52 -1.56
N CYS A 81 25.90 17.20 -1.48
CA CYS A 81 25.66 18.47 -2.18
C CYS A 81 26.71 19.54 -1.84
N ARG A 82 27.23 19.53 -0.61
CA ARG A 82 28.30 20.44 -0.19
C ARG A 82 29.59 20.23 -0.97
N ILE A 83 29.89 18.98 -1.34
CA ILE A 83 31.06 18.61 -2.14
C ILE A 83 30.78 18.91 -3.63
N ASP A 84 29.56 18.64 -4.11
CA ASP A 84 29.12 18.96 -5.47
C ASP A 84 29.23 20.47 -5.75
N GLU A 85 28.78 21.30 -4.81
CA GLU A 85 28.75 22.77 -4.90
C GLU A 85 30.10 23.46 -4.62
N ASP A 86 31.07 22.77 -4.02
CA ASP A 86 32.37 23.36 -3.66
C ASP A 86 33.25 23.59 -4.90
N GLU A 87 33.42 24.85 -5.32
CA GLU A 87 34.24 25.21 -6.48
C GLU A 87 35.76 25.01 -6.27
N SER A 88 36.22 24.85 -5.03
CA SER A 88 37.64 24.66 -4.71
C SER A 88 38.13 23.24 -5.03
N ILE A 89 37.22 22.27 -5.08
CA ILE A 89 37.53 20.86 -5.36
C ILE A 89 37.48 20.63 -6.87
N ARG A 90 38.51 19.98 -7.42
CA ARG A 90 38.54 19.64 -8.85
C ARG A 90 37.45 18.62 -9.17
N VAL A 91 36.85 18.75 -10.36
CA VAL A 91 35.72 17.90 -10.78
C VAL A 91 36.12 16.42 -10.84
N GLU A 92 37.35 16.13 -11.21
CA GLU A 92 37.92 14.78 -11.23
C GLU A 92 37.98 14.18 -9.82
N ASP A 93 38.40 14.98 -8.83
CA ASP A 93 38.43 14.56 -7.43
C ASP A 93 37.00 14.37 -6.90
N LYS A 94 36.05 15.25 -7.27
CA LYS A 94 34.61 15.07 -6.95
C LYS A 94 34.05 13.77 -7.50
N PHE A 95 34.44 13.37 -8.71
CA PHE A 95 34.04 12.10 -9.30
C PHE A 95 34.56 10.93 -8.46
N GLN A 96 35.83 10.97 -8.04
CA GLN A 96 36.41 9.94 -7.21
C GLN A 96 35.74 9.89 -5.82
N TYR A 97 35.46 11.05 -5.21
CA TYR A 97 34.71 11.13 -3.96
C TYR A 97 33.31 10.55 -4.10
N LEU A 98 32.60 10.84 -5.20
CA LEU A 98 31.29 10.25 -5.49
C LEU A 98 31.39 8.72 -5.50
N LEU A 99 32.36 8.16 -6.22
CA LEU A 99 32.55 6.72 -6.34
C LEU A 99 32.86 6.07 -4.98
N LEU A 100 33.69 6.72 -4.14
CA LEU A 100 34.03 6.24 -2.79
C LEU A 100 32.87 6.37 -1.79
N SER A 101 32.03 7.39 -1.95
CA SER A 101 30.87 7.63 -1.09
C SER A 101 29.72 6.64 -1.30
N LEU A 102 29.71 5.97 -2.46
CA LEU A 102 28.70 4.96 -2.79
C LEU A 102 29.13 3.56 -2.32
N LYS A 103 28.20 2.88 -1.64
CA LYS A 103 28.40 1.49 -1.21
C LYS A 103 28.59 0.57 -2.41
N SER A 104 29.55 -0.33 -2.32
CA SER A 104 29.78 -1.40 -3.30
C SER A 104 28.53 -2.25 -3.50
N ASN A 105 28.33 -2.77 -4.72
CA ASN A 105 27.18 -3.61 -5.10
C ASN A 105 25.81 -2.92 -4.96
N THR A 106 25.76 -1.61 -5.23
CA THR A 106 24.50 -0.86 -5.29
C THR A 106 24.26 -0.34 -6.69
N LYS A 107 22.98 -0.25 -7.11
CA LYS A 107 22.62 0.28 -8.44
C LYS A 107 23.15 1.69 -8.69
N ALA A 108 23.28 2.52 -7.65
CA ALA A 108 23.88 3.83 -7.76
C ALA A 108 25.36 3.75 -8.13
N ARG A 109 26.10 2.81 -7.51
CA ARG A 109 27.50 2.55 -7.84
C ARG A 109 27.68 2.01 -9.26
N ASP A 110 26.83 1.07 -9.69
CA ASP A 110 26.85 0.54 -11.05
C ASP A 110 26.66 1.65 -12.10
N ILE A 111 25.78 2.63 -11.82
CA ILE A 111 25.60 3.81 -12.68
C ILE A 111 26.89 4.62 -12.73
N VAL A 112 27.53 4.93 -11.61
CA VAL A 112 28.77 5.74 -11.61
C VAL A 112 29.91 5.00 -12.31
N GLU A 113 30.08 3.70 -12.06
CA GLU A 113 31.13 2.87 -12.68
C GLU A 113 30.92 2.65 -14.19
N SER A 114 29.68 2.80 -14.68
CA SER A 114 29.40 2.72 -16.13
C SER A 114 29.95 3.88 -16.96
N TYR A 115 30.34 4.98 -16.32
CA TYR A 115 30.92 6.14 -17.00
C TYR A 115 32.44 6.18 -16.78
N PRO A 116 33.24 6.45 -17.84
CA PRO A 116 34.65 6.72 -17.67
C PRO A 116 34.87 7.95 -16.76
N PRO A 117 35.74 7.86 -15.73
CA PRO A 117 36.00 8.93 -14.79
C PRO A 117 36.71 10.08 -15.51
N SER A 118 35.93 11.08 -15.91
CA SER A 118 36.38 12.27 -16.62
C SER A 118 35.53 13.46 -16.19
N LYS A 119 36.10 14.66 -16.35
CA LYS A 119 35.45 15.93 -16.00
C LYS A 119 34.13 16.12 -16.75
N GLU A 120 34.11 15.77 -18.03
CA GLU A 120 32.94 15.91 -18.90
C GLU A 120 31.81 14.97 -18.49
N ASN A 121 32.14 13.79 -17.96
CA ASN A 121 31.14 12.80 -17.55
C ASN A 121 30.60 13.01 -16.14
N TYR A 122 31.29 13.76 -15.27
CA TYR A 122 30.80 14.03 -13.91
C TYR A 122 29.39 14.62 -13.91
N SER A 123 29.18 15.67 -14.69
CA SER A 123 27.87 16.34 -14.81
C SER A 123 26.76 15.38 -15.25
N LYS A 124 27.04 14.55 -16.25
CA LYS A 124 26.11 13.53 -16.78
C LYS A 124 25.76 12.47 -15.74
N VAL A 125 26.74 12.03 -14.95
CA VAL A 125 26.53 11.05 -13.88
C VAL A 125 25.65 11.64 -12.79
N ILE A 126 25.92 12.87 -12.35
CA ILE A 126 25.11 13.55 -11.34
C ILE A 126 23.67 13.75 -11.83
N GLU A 127 23.49 14.16 -13.09
CA GLU A 127 22.17 14.29 -13.70
C GLU A 127 21.43 12.95 -13.76
N HIS A 128 22.12 11.88 -14.18
CA HIS A 128 21.54 10.53 -14.23
C HIS A 128 21.13 10.04 -12.83
N LEU A 129 21.97 10.24 -11.81
CA LEU A 129 21.65 9.91 -10.42
C LEU A 129 20.44 10.71 -9.91
N LYS A 130 20.41 12.03 -10.15
CA LYS A 130 19.27 12.90 -9.79
C LYS A 130 17.99 12.48 -10.51
N SER A 131 18.06 12.16 -11.80
CA SER A 131 16.91 11.71 -12.59
C SER A 131 16.38 10.35 -12.14
N ARG A 132 17.24 9.47 -11.62
CA ARG A 132 16.86 8.12 -11.21
C ARG A 132 16.39 8.05 -9.75
N PHE A 133 17.11 8.72 -8.85
CA PHE A 133 16.94 8.62 -7.40
C PHE A 133 16.44 9.90 -6.73
N GLY A 134 16.64 11.06 -7.36
CA GLY A 134 16.24 12.37 -6.83
C GLY A 134 14.89 12.88 -7.31
N ARG A 135 14.01 11.99 -7.80
CA ARG A 135 12.69 12.39 -8.30
C ARG A 135 11.76 12.74 -7.16
N LYS A 136 11.55 14.05 -6.96
CA LYS A 136 10.70 14.59 -5.90
C LYS A 136 9.30 13.95 -5.89
N ASP A 137 8.70 13.72 -7.06
CA ASP A 137 7.36 13.12 -7.16
C ASP A 137 7.30 11.71 -6.58
N LEU A 138 8.34 10.90 -6.82
CA LEU A 138 8.42 9.53 -6.32
C LEU A 138 8.74 9.50 -4.82
N LEU A 139 9.64 10.38 -4.37
CA LEU A 139 9.92 10.61 -2.95
C LEU A 139 8.64 10.94 -2.17
N ILE A 140 7.83 11.86 -2.69
CA ILE A 140 6.54 12.23 -2.12
C ILE A 140 5.61 11.00 -2.06
N GLU A 141 5.51 10.23 -3.14
CA GLU A 141 4.71 9.00 -3.16
C GLU A 141 5.16 7.99 -2.08
N VAL A 142 6.47 7.81 -1.90
CA VAL A 142 7.05 6.91 -0.89
C VAL A 142 6.67 7.35 0.52
N TYR A 143 6.77 8.66 0.83
CA TYR A 143 6.40 9.17 2.14
C TYR A 143 4.88 9.08 2.39
N ILE A 144 4.05 9.36 1.38
CA ILE A 144 2.59 9.21 1.47
C ILE A 144 2.20 7.74 1.67
N ARG A 145 2.77 6.81 0.92
CA ARG A 145 2.54 5.37 1.12
C ARG A 145 3.00 4.92 2.50
N GLY A 146 4.12 5.44 3.00
CA GLY A 146 4.58 5.19 4.37
C GLY A 146 3.62 5.70 5.43
N LEU A 147 2.98 6.85 5.20
CA LEU A 147 1.90 7.36 6.06
C LEU A 147 0.66 6.46 6.00
N LEU A 148 0.22 6.05 4.81
CA LEU A 148 -0.93 5.15 4.64
C LEU A 148 -0.69 3.77 5.27
N ALA A 149 0.54 3.23 5.17
CA ALA A 149 0.91 1.99 5.82
C ALA A 149 0.83 2.12 7.35
N LEU A 150 1.24 3.27 7.90
CA LEU A 150 1.11 3.57 9.33
C LEU A 150 -0.37 3.64 9.78
N VAL A 151 -1.24 4.20 8.94
CA VAL A 151 -2.70 4.24 9.17
C VAL A 151 -3.29 2.84 9.15
N ASN A 152 -2.91 2.02 8.17
CA ASN A 152 -3.46 0.68 7.98
C ASN A 152 -2.91 -0.33 8.98
N SER A 153 -1.74 -0.08 9.57
CA SER A 153 -1.20 -0.92 10.63
C SER A 153 -2.01 -0.71 11.91
N LYS A 154 -3.02 -1.54 12.15
CA LYS A 154 -3.80 -1.63 13.40
C LYS A 154 -2.98 -2.19 14.57
N THR A 155 -1.68 -1.95 14.59
CA THR A 155 -0.76 -2.55 15.54
C THR A 155 -0.63 -1.69 16.79
N ASN A 156 -0.31 -2.33 17.91
CA ASN A 156 -0.12 -1.77 19.25
C ASN A 156 1.13 -0.84 19.33
N ILE A 157 1.26 0.10 18.39
CA ILE A 157 2.35 1.08 18.38
C ILE A 157 2.10 2.06 19.52
N LYS A 158 3.13 2.29 20.35
CA LYS A 158 3.07 3.31 21.39
C LYS A 158 2.77 4.67 20.74
N LEU A 159 1.92 5.46 21.38
CA LEU A 159 1.53 6.78 20.86
C LEU A 159 2.74 7.70 20.59
N SER A 160 3.81 7.58 21.40
CA SER A 160 5.08 8.28 21.19
C SER A 160 5.71 7.93 19.84
N ASP A 161 5.82 6.64 19.54
CA ASP A 161 6.49 6.14 18.34
C ASP A 161 5.67 6.46 17.08
N LEU A 162 4.34 6.45 17.21
CA LEU A 162 3.43 6.90 16.18
C LEU A 162 3.62 8.38 15.88
N TYR A 163 3.64 9.23 16.91
CA TYR A 163 3.87 10.67 16.76
C TYR A 163 5.23 10.97 16.13
N ASP A 164 6.29 10.30 16.58
CA ASP A 164 7.64 10.49 16.06
C ASP A 164 7.76 10.07 14.59
N LYS A 165 7.18 8.93 14.22
CA LYS A 165 7.16 8.44 12.82
C LYS A 165 6.33 9.34 11.92
N LEU A 166 5.13 9.73 12.35
CA LEU A 166 4.26 10.63 11.61
C LEU A 166 4.96 11.99 11.41
N GLY A 167 5.49 12.57 12.49
CA GLY A 167 6.25 13.82 12.43
C GLY A 167 7.49 13.72 11.52
N SER A 168 8.18 12.58 11.51
CA SER A 168 9.32 12.34 10.62
C SER A 168 8.91 12.39 9.13
N TYR A 169 7.82 11.71 8.77
CA TYR A 169 7.30 11.74 7.41
C TYR A 169 6.79 13.12 6.99
N LEU A 170 6.12 13.85 7.89
CA LEU A 170 5.67 15.21 7.61
C LEU A 170 6.82 16.18 7.39
N ARG A 171 7.87 16.13 8.22
CA ARG A 171 9.08 16.96 8.03
C ARG A 171 9.80 16.63 6.72
N ALA A 172 9.84 15.36 6.34
CA ALA A 172 10.44 14.94 5.07
C ALA A 172 9.65 15.46 3.85
N LEU A 173 8.32 15.40 3.91
CA LEU A 173 7.43 15.97 2.89
C LEU A 173 7.59 17.50 2.78
N GLU A 174 7.69 18.19 3.91
CA GLU A 174 7.94 19.63 3.94
C GLU A 174 9.28 20.00 3.28
N THR A 175 10.33 19.23 3.54
CA THR A 175 11.66 19.40 2.91
C THR A 175 11.61 19.24 1.39
N LEU A 176 10.70 18.40 0.88
CA LEU A 176 10.47 18.18 -0.55
C LEU A 176 9.63 19.29 -1.21
N GLY A 177 9.17 20.28 -0.44
CA GLY A 177 8.36 21.40 -0.93
C GLY A 177 6.85 21.14 -0.86
N VAL A 178 6.42 20.05 -0.22
CA VAL A 178 5.01 19.81 0.03
C VAL A 178 4.60 20.65 1.24
N THR A 179 3.94 21.78 0.98
CA THR A 179 3.49 22.69 2.05
C THR A 179 2.27 22.12 2.78
N THR A 180 2.13 22.43 4.07
CA THR A 180 0.99 21.98 4.90
C THR A 180 -0.35 22.37 4.29
N SER A 181 -0.42 23.48 3.53
CA SER A 181 -1.63 23.88 2.80
C SER A 181 -2.11 22.84 1.78
N ASN A 182 -1.20 22.06 1.19
CA ASN A 182 -1.52 21.10 0.14
C ASN A 182 -2.14 19.80 0.67
N TYR A 183 -1.94 19.49 1.96
CA TYR A 183 -2.40 18.23 2.56
C TYR A 183 -3.05 18.40 3.94
N ALA A 184 -3.26 19.63 4.43
CA ALA A 184 -3.95 19.91 5.70
C ALA A 184 -5.33 19.24 5.79
N ALA A 185 -6.07 19.24 4.69
CA ALA A 185 -7.38 18.59 4.62
C ALA A 185 -7.30 17.05 4.71
N MET A 186 -6.19 16.45 4.25
CA MET A 186 -5.94 15.00 4.32
C MET A 186 -5.31 14.59 5.66
N LEU A 187 -4.55 15.48 6.29
CA LEU A 187 -3.85 15.25 7.56
C LEU A 187 -4.81 14.84 8.68
N TYR A 188 -5.95 15.53 8.79
CA TYR A 188 -6.89 15.26 9.86
C TYR A 188 -7.47 13.83 9.77
N PRO A 189 -8.04 13.38 8.64
CA PRO A 189 -8.46 11.98 8.46
C PRO A 189 -7.35 10.95 8.69
N VAL A 190 -6.12 11.24 8.23
CA VAL A 190 -4.96 10.34 8.40
C VAL A 190 -4.60 10.18 9.86
N VAL A 191 -4.48 11.29 10.60
CA VAL A 191 -4.14 11.27 12.03
C VAL A 191 -5.26 10.64 12.84
N GLU A 192 -6.52 10.95 12.54
CA GLU A 192 -7.68 10.33 13.18
C GLU A 192 -7.67 8.81 12.99
N SER A 193 -7.36 8.33 11.78
CA SER A 193 -7.32 6.91 11.45
C SER A 193 -6.11 6.17 12.06
N CYS A 194 -5.01 6.87 12.37
CA CYS A 194 -3.84 6.28 13.05
C CYS A 194 -4.05 6.05 14.55
N LEU A 195 -5.03 6.69 15.18
CA LEU A 195 -5.21 6.66 16.62
C LEU A 195 -6.05 5.44 17.06
N PRO A 196 -5.64 4.71 18.11
CA PRO A 196 -6.49 3.70 18.73
C PRO A 196 -7.83 4.29 19.16
N VAL A 197 -8.89 3.50 19.01
CA VAL A 197 -10.28 3.89 19.32
C VAL A 197 -10.41 4.38 20.77
N GLU A 198 -9.59 3.84 21.68
CA GLU A 198 -9.54 4.20 23.09
C GLU A 198 -9.08 5.65 23.28
N ILE A 199 -8.12 6.10 22.47
CA ILE A 199 -7.57 7.46 22.51
C ILE A 199 -8.56 8.44 21.88
N LEU A 200 -9.20 8.08 20.77
CA LEU A 200 -10.26 8.88 20.15
C LEU A 200 -11.42 9.09 21.13
N LYS A 201 -11.88 8.02 21.79
CA LYS A 201 -12.91 8.10 22.84
C LYS A 201 -12.48 8.99 24.02
N ALA A 202 -11.21 8.95 24.43
CA ALA A 202 -10.70 9.82 25.48
C ALA A 202 -10.64 11.29 25.05
N TRP A 203 -10.26 11.54 23.79
CA TRP A 203 -10.22 12.87 23.18
C TRP A 203 -11.63 13.49 23.12
N ASP A 204 -12.62 12.76 22.61
CA ASP A 204 -13.99 13.26 22.50
C ASP A 204 -14.59 13.60 23.86
N ARG A 205 -14.36 12.75 24.87
CA ARG A 205 -14.75 13.05 26.26
C ARG A 205 -14.11 14.35 26.76
N HIS A 206 -12.84 14.60 26.43
CA HIS A 206 -12.15 15.83 26.80
C HIS A 206 -12.65 17.07 26.04
N ARG A 207 -13.04 16.92 24.77
CA ARG A 207 -13.56 18.01 23.93
C ARG A 207 -14.94 18.46 24.44
N LEU A 208 -15.84 17.51 24.66
CA LEU A 208 -17.19 17.77 25.18
C LEU A 208 -17.15 18.40 26.58
N ASN A 209 -16.23 17.96 27.45
CA ASN A 209 -16.08 18.54 28.78
C ASN A 209 -15.53 19.99 28.73
N ARG A 210 -14.66 20.32 27.76
CA ARG A 210 -14.21 21.71 27.54
C ARG A 210 -15.32 22.61 27.00
N GLU A 211 -16.13 22.13 26.06
CA GLU A 211 -17.30 22.89 25.56
C GLU A 211 -18.35 23.10 26.64
N ALA A 212 -18.67 22.07 27.43
CA ALA A 212 -19.56 22.20 28.58
C ALA A 212 -19.05 23.24 29.58
N LYS A 213 -17.75 23.25 29.90
CA LYS A 213 -17.14 24.27 30.75
C LYS A 213 -17.20 25.67 30.16
N ARG A 214 -17.00 25.83 28.84
CA ARG A 214 -17.14 27.13 28.15
C ARG A 214 -18.58 27.65 28.19
N ILE A 215 -19.56 26.78 27.96
CA ILE A 215 -20.99 27.15 28.00
C ILE A 215 -21.39 27.53 29.44
N LEU A 216 -20.95 26.77 30.44
CA LEU A 216 -21.20 27.09 31.85
C LEU A 216 -20.55 28.41 32.28
N PHE A 217 -19.32 28.68 31.84
CA PHE A 217 -18.61 29.93 32.11
C PHE A 217 -19.29 31.15 31.45
N LEU A 218 -19.78 31.01 30.22
CA LEU A 218 -20.56 32.06 29.55
C LEU A 218 -21.94 32.29 30.18
N ARG A 219 -22.53 31.26 30.80
CA ARG A 219 -23.79 31.36 31.54
C ARG A 219 -23.62 32.03 32.90
N GLN A 220 -22.48 31.85 33.57
CA GLN A 220 -22.13 32.51 34.84
C GLN A 220 -21.72 33.98 34.68
N ARG A 221 -21.22 34.41 33.51
CA ARG A 221 -20.91 35.81 33.20
C ARG A 221 -22.12 36.66 32.79
N ARG A 222 -23.32 36.06 32.75
CA ARG A 222 -24.57 36.71 32.29
C ARG A 222 -25.52 37.09 33.45
N PHE A 223 -25.04 37.02 34.69
CA PHE A 223 -25.71 37.50 35.90
C PHE A 223 -24.81 38.48 36.63
#